data_AF-A0A0B6YNA6-F1
#
_entry.id   AF-A0A0B6YNA6-F1
#
_cell.length_a   1.000
_cell.length_b   1.000
_cell.length_c   1.000
_cell.angle_alpha   90.00
_cell.angle_beta   90.00
_cell.angle_gamma   90.00
#
_symmetry.space_group_name_H-M   'P 1'
#
loop_
_entity.id
_entity.type
_entity.pdbx_description
1 polymer ?
#
loop_
_entity_poly.entity_id
_entity_poly.type
_entity_poly.pdbx_seq_one_letter_code
_entity_poly.pdbx_strand_id
1 'polypeptide(L)'
;AERQNKTTFLLVVDDNMYFRSMRYEYYKLAKRYQTGYCQIQVKCSIEKAMERNKGRENIHQVPEEIILKMLDKFEPPDPEKYHWEANSIIVSSEEDVNIDQ
;
A
#
# COMPACT_ATOMS: atom_id res chain seq x y z
N ALA A 1 -39.88 -14.68 -6.44
CA ALA A 1 -38.80 -14.64 -5.43
C ALA A 1 -37.95 -13.42 -5.72
N GLU A 2 -38.03 -12.39 -4.88
CA GLU A 2 -37.25 -11.17 -5.03
C GLU A 2 -35.75 -11.49 -4.89
N ARG A 3 -34.98 -11.20 -5.95
CA ARG A 3 -33.52 -11.17 -5.87
C ARG A 3 -33.17 -9.98 -4.96
N GLN A 4 -32.77 -10.25 -3.72
CA GLN A 4 -32.12 -9.23 -2.90
C GLN A 4 -30.88 -8.73 -3.67
N ASN A 5 -30.82 -7.42 -3.92
CA ASN A 5 -29.65 -6.79 -4.53
C ASN A 5 -28.45 -7.00 -3.59
N LYS A 6 -27.51 -7.85 -4.02
CA LYS A 6 -26.27 -8.10 -3.29
C LYS A 6 -25.33 -6.92 -3.52
N THR A 7 -25.23 -6.02 -2.54
CA THR A 7 -24.25 -4.94 -2.56
C THR A 7 -22.85 -5.50 -2.26
N THR A 8 -21.90 -5.22 -3.15
CA THR A 8 -20.49 -5.57 -2.96
C THR A 8 -19.74 -4.31 -2.50
N PHE A 9 -18.95 -4.44 -1.43
CA PHE A 9 -18.11 -3.36 -0.92
C PHE A 9 -16.65 -3.64 -1.24
N LEU A 10 -15.93 -2.59 -1.67
CA LEU A 10 -14.47 -2.59 -1.77
C LEU A 10 -13.92 -1.77 -0.60
N LEU A 11 -13.02 -2.38 0.18
CA LEU A 11 -12.34 -1.73 1.29
C LEU A 11 -10.93 -1.40 0.85
N VAL A 12 -10.58 -0.10 0.83
CA VAL A 12 -9.22 0.37 0.61
C VAL A 12 -8.64 0.78 1.95
N VAL A 13 -7.52 0.16 2.32
CA VAL A 13 -6.79 0.50 3.56
C VAL A 13 -5.57 1.31 3.16
N ASP A 14 -5.64 2.62 3.35
CA ASP A 14 -4.55 3.56 3.06
C ASP A 14 -3.69 3.76 4.30
N ASP A 15 -2.55 3.06 4.34
CA ASP A 15 -1.53 3.15 5.37
C ASP A 15 -0.17 2.84 4.73
N ASN A 16 0.94 3.17 5.39
CA ASN A 16 2.28 2.93 4.87
C ASN A 16 2.64 1.43 4.74
N MET A 17 1.91 0.56 5.46
CA MET A 17 2.06 -0.90 5.44
C MET A 17 3.51 -1.37 5.46
N TYR A 18 4.29 -0.67 6.27
CA TYR A 18 5.75 -0.68 6.28
C TYR A 18 6.36 -2.04 6.62
N PHE A 19 5.77 -2.74 7.59
CA PHE A 19 6.13 -4.09 7.97
C PHE A 19 5.19 -5.10 7.34
N ARG A 20 5.72 -6.26 6.93
CA ARG A 20 4.94 -7.37 6.42
C ARG A 20 3.89 -7.86 7.42
N SER A 21 4.18 -7.79 8.72
CA SER A 21 3.23 -8.15 9.77
C SER A 21 1.97 -7.29 9.75
N MET A 22 2.08 -5.99 9.41
CA MET A 22 0.93 -5.09 9.26
C MET A 22 0.01 -5.59 8.15
N ARG A 23 0.57 -5.93 6.98
CA ARG A 23 -0.18 -6.46 5.83
C ARG A 23 -0.81 -7.82 6.13
N TYR A 24 -0.09 -8.67 6.86
CA TYR A 24 -0.56 -10.01 7.21
C TYR A 24 -1.83 -10.01 8.07
N GLU A 25 -2.01 -9.00 8.94
CA GLU A 25 -3.27 -8.86 9.71
C GLU A 25 -4.49 -8.70 8.79
N TYR A 26 -4.36 -7.92 7.71
CA TYR A 26 -5.44 -7.74 6.74
C TYR A 26 -5.64 -8.96 5.84
N TYR A 27 -4.56 -9.68 5.49
CA TYR A 27 -4.70 -10.98 4.81
C TYR A 27 -5.48 -11.98 5.68
N LYS A 28 -5.15 -12.08 6.97
CA LYS A 28 -5.91 -12.94 7.92
C LYS A 28 -7.37 -12.52 8.00
N LEU A 29 -7.64 -11.22 8.03
CA LEU A 29 -9.00 -10.68 8.02
C LEU A 29 -9.74 -11.10 6.75
N ALA A 30 -9.14 -10.91 5.58
CA ALA A 30 -9.73 -11.30 4.31
C ALA A 30 -10.02 -12.80 4.24
N LYS A 31 -9.08 -13.63 4.72
CA LYS A 31 -9.26 -15.09 4.84
C LYS A 31 -10.40 -15.46 5.78
N ARG A 32 -10.52 -14.80 6.94
CA ARG A 32 -11.59 -15.03 7.92
C ARG A 32 -12.98 -14.75 7.34
N TYR A 33 -13.11 -13.70 6.53
CA TYR A 33 -14.37 -13.30 5.91
C TYR A 33 -14.55 -13.85 4.48
N GLN A 34 -13.64 -14.70 4.02
CA GLN A 34 -13.64 -15.29 2.67
C GLN A 34 -13.79 -14.25 1.55
N THR A 35 -13.12 -13.10 1.71
CA THR A 35 -13.09 -12.03 0.71
C THR A 35 -11.75 -11.99 -0.02
N GLY A 36 -11.75 -11.37 -1.20
CA GLY A 36 -10.52 -11.14 -1.96
C GLY A 36 -9.54 -10.25 -1.19
N TYR A 37 -8.25 -10.52 -1.38
CA TYR A 37 -7.15 -9.73 -0.84
C TYR A 37 -6.16 -9.42 -1.96
N CYS A 38 -5.77 -8.16 -2.04
CA CYS A 38 -4.75 -7.65 -2.94
C CYS A 38 -3.99 -6.55 -2.20
N GLN A 39 -2.68 -6.46 -2.42
CA GLN A 39 -1.86 -5.37 -1.91
C GLN A 39 -1.22 -4.62 -3.08
N ILE A 40 -1.19 -3.30 -2.98
CA ILE A 40 -0.62 -2.42 -4.00
C ILE A 40 0.55 -1.68 -3.37
N GLN A 41 1.76 -1.95 -3.84
CA GLN A 41 2.93 -1.16 -3.49
C GLN A 41 3.07 0.00 -4.48
N VAL A 42 2.89 1.22 -3.98
CA VAL A 42 3.18 2.44 -4.75
C VAL A 42 4.66 2.78 -4.55
N LYS A 43 5.47 2.48 -5.56
CA LYS A 43 6.93 2.60 -5.50
C LYS A 43 7.40 3.92 -6.13
N CYS A 44 8.30 4.61 -5.44
CA CYS A 44 9.06 5.73 -6.01
C CYS A 44 10.50 5.71 -5.48
N SER A 45 11.36 6.48 -6.14
CA SER A 45 12.73 6.76 -5.72
C SER A 45 12.75 7.54 -4.41
N ILE A 46 13.86 7.42 -3.67
CA ILE A 46 14.03 8.15 -2.41
C ILE A 46 14.09 9.66 -2.67
N GLU A 47 14.69 10.07 -3.79
CA GLU A 47 14.74 11.45 -4.24
C GLU A 47 13.33 12.01 -4.44
N LYS A 48 12.45 11.26 -5.12
CA LYS A 48 11.05 11.64 -5.33
C LYS A 48 10.26 11.68 -4.02
N ALA A 49 10.48 10.72 -3.12
CA ALA A 49 9.83 10.71 -1.81
C ALA A 49 10.23 11.94 -0.97
N MET A 50 11.52 12.32 -0.99
CA MET A 50 12.03 13.50 -0.30
C MET A 50 11.49 14.80 -0.90
N GLU A 51 11.47 14.89 -2.24
CA GLU A 51 10.88 16.03 -2.96
C GLU A 51 9.41 16.22 -2.56
N ARG A 52 8.61 15.16 -2.61
CA ARG A 52 7.19 15.19 -2.21
C ARG A 52 7.00 15.54 -0.75
N ASN A 53 7.87 15.04 0.14
CA ASN A 53 7.82 15.36 1.56
C ASN A 53 8.08 16.85 1.81
N LYS A 54 9.02 17.47 1.09
CA LYS A 54 9.27 18.93 1.17
C LYS A 54 8.09 19.77 0.69
N GLY A 55 7.28 19.23 -0.22
CA GLY A 55 6.04 19.86 -0.70
C GLY A 55 4.86 19.78 0.28
N ARG A 56 4.95 19.01 1.38
CA ARG A 56 3.89 18.93 2.40
C ARG A 56 3.89 20.17 3.28
N GLU A 57 2.73 20.51 3.84
CA GLU A 57 2.64 21.50 4.91
C GLU A 57 3.58 21.13 6.06
N ASN A 58 4.21 22.13 6.69
CA ASN A 58 5.26 21.91 7.70
C ASN A 58 4.86 20.94 8.82
N ILE A 59 3.60 20.94 9.25
CA ILE A 59 3.10 20.04 10.30
C ILE A 59 2.99 18.56 9.86
N HIS A 60 2.97 18.32 8.56
CA HIS A 60 2.87 17.00 7.94
C HIS A 60 4.19 16.51 7.33
N GLN A 61 5.25 17.33 7.39
CA GLN A 61 6.57 16.92 6.95
C GLN A 61 7.15 15.89 7.91
N VAL A 62 7.69 14.81 7.35
CA VAL A 62 8.42 13.79 8.10
C VAL A 62 9.91 14.13 8.03
N PRO A 63 10.68 14.09 9.13
CA PRO A 63 12.12 14.36 9.07
C PRO A 63 12.83 13.41 8.09
N GLU A 64 13.80 13.93 7.33
CA GLU A 64 14.47 13.17 6.27
C GLU A 64 15.15 11.89 6.82
N GLU A 65 15.73 11.97 8.01
CA GLU A 65 16.36 10.82 8.66
C GLU A 65 15.35 9.70 9.00
N ILE A 66 14.08 10.04 9.20
CA ILE A 66 13.02 9.06 9.43
C ILE A 66 12.65 8.38 8.12
N ILE A 67 12.56 9.12 7.02
CA ILE A 67 12.28 8.55 5.70
C ILE A 67 13.39 7.58 5.29
N LEU A 68 14.66 7.94 5.51
CA LEU A 68 15.81 7.06 5.24
C LEU A 68 15.79 5.80 6.12
N LYS A 69 15.50 5.95 7.42
CA LYS A 69 15.35 4.82 8.33
C LYS A 69 14.18 3.92 7.94
N MET A 70 13.10 4.49 7.39
CA MET A 70 12.02 3.71 6.83
C MET A 70 12.52 2.93 5.60
N LEU A 71 13.13 3.58 4.61
CA LEU A 71 13.62 2.86 3.44
C LEU A 71 14.50 1.63 3.79
N ASP A 72 15.37 1.77 4.80
CA ASP A 72 16.27 0.71 5.25
C ASP A 72 15.56 -0.54 5.81
N LYS A 73 14.47 -0.39 6.58
CA LYS A 73 13.74 -1.54 7.17
C LYS A 73 12.42 -1.83 6.48
N PHE A 74 12.13 -1.20 5.36
CA PHE A 74 10.93 -1.47 4.60
C PHE A 74 10.92 -2.93 4.13
N GLU A 75 9.83 -3.64 4.40
CA GLU A 75 9.68 -5.03 3.99
C GLU A 75 8.76 -5.10 2.77
N PRO A 76 9.29 -5.03 1.53
CA PRO A 76 8.46 -5.09 0.34
C PRO A 76 7.70 -6.44 0.26
N PRO A 77 6.59 -6.48 -0.48
CA PRO A 77 5.97 -7.75 -0.87
C PRO A 77 6.97 -8.73 -1.48
N ASP A 78 6.93 -9.98 -1.03
CA ASP A 78 7.81 -11.07 -1.50
C ASP A 78 6.98 -12.34 -1.75
N PRO A 79 6.31 -12.45 -2.92
CA PRO A 79 5.42 -13.57 -3.23
C PRO A 79 6.17 -14.90 -3.44
N GLU A 80 7.47 -14.86 -3.75
CA GLU A 80 8.29 -16.06 -3.88
C GLU A 80 8.51 -16.71 -2.51
N LYS A 81 8.73 -15.90 -1.47
CA LYS A 81 8.90 -16.38 -0.10
C LYS A 81 7.58 -16.57 0.65
N TYR A 82 6.58 -15.74 0.37
CA TYR A 82 5.31 -15.72 1.08
C TYR A 82 4.13 -15.83 0.10
N HIS A 83 3.66 -17.06 -0.11
CA HIS A 83 2.54 -17.36 -1.01
C HIS A 83 1.26 -16.54 -0.76
N TRP A 84 1.03 -16.03 0.45
CA TRP A 84 -0.15 -15.18 0.75
C TRP A 84 -0.04 -13.77 0.16
N GLU A 85 1.17 -13.33 -0.22
CA GLU A 85 1.44 -12.09 -0.95
C GLU A 85 1.35 -12.28 -2.47
N ALA A 86 0.91 -13.44 -2.99
CA ALA A 86 0.85 -13.71 -4.43
C ALA A 86 0.05 -12.66 -5.23
N ASN A 87 -0.97 -12.04 -4.62
CA ASN A 87 -1.73 -10.95 -5.21
C ASN A 87 -1.13 -9.58 -4.84
N SER A 88 0.13 -9.38 -5.17
CA SER A 88 0.82 -8.09 -5.01
C SER A 88 1.01 -7.41 -6.35
N ILE A 89 0.65 -6.14 -6.43
CA ILE A 89 0.87 -5.29 -7.59
C ILE A 89 1.85 -4.20 -7.19
N ILE A 90 2.90 -4.00 -8.00
CA ILE A 90 3.84 -2.89 -7.82
C ILE A 90 3.54 -1.86 -8.90
N VAL A 91 3.20 -0.64 -8.47
CA VAL A 91 2.92 0.48 -9.36
C VAL A 91 4.02 1.51 -9.20
N SER A 92 4.65 1.91 -10.30
CA SER A 92 5.61 3.01 -10.30
C SER A 92 4.88 4.35 -10.14
N SER A 93 5.41 5.21 -9.28
CA SER A 93 4.95 6.58 -9.04
C SER A 93 6.10 7.56 -9.24
N GLU A 94 7.02 7.28 -10.18
CA GLU A 94 8.06 8.24 -10.56
C GLU A 94 7.47 9.45 -11.32
N GLU A 95 6.40 9.20 -12.08
CA GLU A 95 5.67 10.19 -12.87
C GLU A 95 4.32 10.50 -12.22
N ASP A 96 3.83 11.71 -12.44
CA ASP A 96 2.49 12.10 -12.00
C ASP A 96 1.44 11.44 -12.90
N VAL A 97 0.43 10.83 -12.29
CA VAL A 97 -0.66 10.20 -13.02
C VAL A 97 -1.62 11.31 -13.48
N ASN A 98 -1.73 11.49 -14.79
CA ASN A 98 -2.74 12.38 -15.35
C ASN A 98 -4.09 11.65 -15.30
N ILE A 99 -5.00 12.11 -14.44
CA ILE A 99 -6.29 11.47 -14.17
C ILE A 99 -7.32 11.81 -15.29
N ASP A 100 -6.97 12.70 -16.22
CA ASP A 100 -7.85 13.15 -17.30
C ASP A 100 -7.74 12.32 -18.61
N GLN A 101 -7.29 11.07 -18.53
CA GLN A 101 -7.25 10.12 -19.67
C GLN A 101 -8.23 8.95 -19.50
#